data_AF-A0A8J4YIT0-F1
#
_entry.id   AF-A0A8J4YIT0-F1
#
_cell.length_a   1.000
_cell.length_b   1.000
_cell.length_c   1.000
_cell.angle_alpha   90.00
_cell.angle_beta   90.00
_cell.angle_gamma   90.00
#
_symmetry.space_group_name_H-M   'P 1'
#
loop_
_entity.id
_entity.type
_entity.pdbx_description
1 polymer ?
#
loop_
_entity_poly.entity_id
_entity_poly.type
_entity_poly.pdbx_seq_one_letter_code
_entity_poly.pdbx_strand_id
1 'polypeptide(L)'
;MSSKRSAPTTPGSSEKKRKVLSLAEKMDVLAVIDSGLGWSATGKKFGLHEATVRTIWKTREKIRQSVDIREMDQRKSNVDGVAITEKARSIYDHLAEKEPSGSSPAPGFIASHGWFHRFKQRFSLHNIARTGKKNSIYFHTSIYLILTRAIFQYEEH
;
A
#
# COMPACT_ATOMS: atom_id res chain seq x y z
N MET A 1 -44.94 -45.01 31.45
CA MET A 1 -43.62 -45.01 32.10
C MET A 1 -42.60 -44.54 31.08
N SER A 2 -42.02 -43.36 31.27
CA SER A 2 -41.10 -42.73 30.31
C SER A 2 -39.65 -43.13 30.63
N SER A 3 -39.00 -43.85 29.72
CA SER A 3 -37.55 -44.05 29.77
C SER A 3 -36.85 -42.99 28.93
N LYS A 4 -36.24 -42.04 29.65
CA LYS A 4 -35.46 -40.90 29.17
C LYS A 4 -34.12 -41.42 28.60
N ARG A 5 -33.89 -41.31 27.28
CA ARG A 5 -32.55 -41.56 26.70
C ARG A 5 -31.60 -40.43 27.10
N SER A 6 -30.54 -40.77 27.81
CA SER A 6 -29.43 -39.89 28.16
C SER A 6 -28.65 -39.47 26.91
N ALA A 7 -28.40 -38.17 26.77
CA ALA A 7 -27.56 -37.60 25.73
C ALA A 7 -26.08 -37.96 25.98
N PRO A 8 -25.29 -38.29 24.94
CA PRO A 8 -23.85 -38.49 25.09
C PRO A 8 -23.17 -37.14 25.36
N THR A 9 -22.49 -37.05 26.50
CA THR A 9 -21.64 -35.93 26.87
C THR A 9 -20.39 -35.96 25.99
N THR A 10 -20.31 -35.08 24.99
CA THR A 10 -19.09 -34.86 24.22
C THR A 10 -18.07 -34.10 25.10
N PRO A 11 -16.88 -34.65 25.39
CA PRO A 11 -15.89 -33.96 26.20
C PRO A 11 -15.03 -33.01 25.35
N GLY A 12 -14.88 -31.77 25.84
CA GLY A 12 -13.66 -30.96 25.67
C GLY A 12 -13.37 -30.36 24.29
N SER A 13 -14.17 -29.39 23.84
CA SER A 13 -13.69 -28.44 22.81
C SER A 13 -12.74 -27.43 23.47
N SER A 14 -11.44 -27.74 23.51
CA SER A 14 -10.38 -26.79 23.84
C SER A 14 -10.59 -25.48 23.06
N GLU A 15 -10.73 -24.37 23.77
CA GLU A 15 -11.03 -23.05 23.24
C GLU A 15 -9.94 -22.59 22.26
N LYS A 16 -10.17 -22.79 20.96
CA LYS A 16 -9.24 -22.35 19.90
C LYS A 16 -9.44 -20.86 19.67
N LYS A 17 -8.49 -20.04 20.12
CA LYS A 17 -8.44 -18.60 19.83
C LYS A 17 -8.51 -18.37 18.31
N ARG A 18 -9.39 -17.46 17.89
CA ARG A 18 -9.57 -17.09 16.47
C ARG A 18 -8.28 -16.46 15.93
N LYS A 19 -7.74 -17.02 14.84
CA LYS A 19 -6.62 -16.43 14.08
C LYS A 19 -7.15 -15.46 13.03
N VAL A 20 -6.59 -14.25 12.99
CA VAL A 20 -6.81 -13.29 11.89
C VAL A 20 -5.82 -13.64 10.79
N LEU A 21 -6.33 -14.12 9.65
CA LEU A 21 -5.49 -14.49 8.49
C LEU A 21 -5.20 -13.29 7.61
N SER A 22 -3.93 -13.05 7.34
CA SER A 22 -3.45 -12.07 6.36
C SER A 22 -3.83 -12.47 4.93
N LEU A 23 -3.73 -11.53 4.00
CA LEU A 23 -4.02 -11.79 2.60
C LEU A 23 -3.05 -12.81 1.98
N ALA A 24 -1.77 -12.76 2.37
CA ALA A 24 -0.74 -13.68 1.92
C ALA A 24 -1.00 -15.11 2.42
N GLU A 25 -1.31 -15.29 3.71
CA GLU A 25 -1.61 -16.62 4.26
C GLU A 25 -2.84 -17.25 3.62
N LYS A 26 -3.84 -16.46 3.22
CA LYS A 26 -4.99 -16.95 2.45
C LYS A 26 -4.58 -17.41 1.05
N MET A 27 -3.59 -16.78 0.42
CA MET A 27 -3.06 -17.21 -0.88
C MET A 27 -2.29 -18.52 -0.76
N ASP A 28 -1.50 -18.71 0.29
CA ASP A 28 -0.78 -19.96 0.55
C ASP A 28 -1.76 -21.13 0.77
N VAL A 29 -2.86 -20.89 1.49
CA VAL A 29 -3.94 -21.87 1.64
C VAL A 29 -4.52 -22.27 0.28
N LEU A 30 -4.72 -21.31 -0.63
CA LEU A 30 -5.25 -21.58 -1.97
C LEU A 30 -4.26 -22.34 -2.84
N ALA A 31 -2.97 -21.99 -2.80
CA ALA A 31 -1.92 -22.70 -3.51
C ALA A 31 -1.82 -24.17 -3.08
N VAL A 32 -1.97 -24.44 -1.77
CA VAL A 32 -1.98 -25.81 -1.26
C VAL A 32 -3.23 -26.59 -1.72
N ILE A 33 -4.39 -25.95 -1.77
CA ILE A 33 -5.61 -26.61 -2.31
C ILE A 33 -5.45 -26.89 -3.80
N ASP A 34 -4.92 -25.92 -4.57
CA ASP A 34 -4.70 -26.06 -6.01
C ASP A 34 -3.66 -27.16 -6.32
N SER A 35 -2.71 -27.42 -5.41
CA SER A 35 -1.78 -28.56 -5.48
C SER A 35 -2.42 -29.94 -5.22
N GLY A 36 -3.72 -29.99 -4.93
CA GLY A 36 -4.48 -31.23 -4.70
C GLY A 36 -4.54 -31.70 -3.25
N LEU A 37 -4.05 -30.90 -2.28
CA LEU A 37 -4.19 -31.24 -0.86
C LEU A 37 -5.64 -31.07 -0.41
N GLY A 38 -6.21 -32.13 0.17
CA GLY A 38 -7.58 -32.12 0.68
C GLY A 38 -7.80 -31.12 1.82
N TRP A 39 -9.03 -30.63 1.98
CA TRP A 39 -9.37 -29.53 2.90
C TRP A 39 -9.00 -29.79 4.37
N SER A 40 -9.17 -31.02 4.85
CA SER A 40 -8.82 -31.40 6.23
C SER A 40 -7.30 -31.40 6.46
N ALA A 41 -6.53 -31.89 5.49
CA ALA A 41 -5.07 -31.89 5.54
C ALA A 41 -4.51 -30.45 5.49
N THR A 42 -5.07 -29.60 4.62
CA THR A 42 -4.75 -28.17 4.57
C THR A 42 -5.09 -27.48 5.89
N GLY A 43 -6.25 -27.78 6.49
CA GLY A 43 -6.63 -27.27 7.81
C GLY A 43 -5.60 -27.63 8.88
N LYS A 44 -5.17 -28.89 8.94
CA LYS A 44 -4.10 -29.33 9.87
C LYS A 44 -2.78 -28.60 9.61
N LYS A 45 -2.36 -28.47 8.35
CA LYS A 45 -1.10 -27.80 7.96
C LYS A 45 -1.03 -26.35 8.43
N PHE A 46 -2.11 -25.60 8.29
CA PHE A 46 -2.17 -24.18 8.69
C PHE A 46 -2.72 -23.97 10.12
N GLY A 47 -3.04 -25.06 10.84
CA GLY A 47 -3.70 -24.99 12.15
C GLY A 47 -5.05 -24.27 12.10
N LEU A 48 -5.79 -24.45 11.00
CA LEU A 48 -7.10 -23.87 10.73
C LEU A 48 -8.20 -24.92 10.83
N HIS A 49 -9.41 -24.46 11.16
CA HIS A 49 -10.60 -25.31 11.06
C HIS A 49 -10.93 -25.57 9.60
N GLU A 50 -11.35 -26.79 9.25
CA GLU A 50 -11.68 -27.16 7.86
C GLU A 50 -12.73 -26.22 7.25
N ALA A 51 -13.70 -25.75 8.04
CA ALA A 51 -14.69 -24.78 7.59
C ALA A 51 -14.04 -23.43 7.16
N THR A 52 -12.96 -23.01 7.83
CA THR A 52 -12.21 -21.81 7.45
C THR A 52 -11.55 -21.99 6.08
N VAL A 53 -10.93 -23.16 5.85
CA VAL A 53 -10.31 -23.52 4.56
C VAL A 53 -11.34 -23.51 3.43
N ARG A 54 -12.53 -24.07 3.66
CA ARG A 54 -13.65 -24.03 2.70
C ARG A 54 -14.13 -22.61 2.42
N THR A 55 -14.23 -21.76 3.43
CA THR A 55 -14.63 -20.35 3.25
C THR A 55 -13.59 -19.57 2.44
N ILE A 56 -12.30 -19.77 2.70
CA ILE A 56 -11.20 -19.17 1.91
C ILE A 56 -11.29 -19.62 0.45
N TRP A 57 -11.53 -20.91 0.20
CA TRP A 57 -11.72 -21.41 -1.16
C TRP A 57 -12.94 -20.81 -1.86
N LYS A 58 -14.05 -20.61 -1.14
CA LYS A 58 -15.25 -19.93 -1.68
C LYS A 58 -14.99 -18.47 -2.02
N THR A 59 -14.17 -17.77 -1.25
CA THR A 59 -13.85 -16.35 -1.47
C THR A 59 -12.57 -16.13 -2.27
N ARG A 60 -11.98 -17.19 -2.85
CA ARG A 60 -10.69 -17.16 -3.55
C ARG A 60 -10.57 -16.08 -4.62
N GLU A 61 -11.65 -15.83 -5.36
CA GLU A 61 -11.65 -14.83 -6.42
C GLU A 61 -11.49 -13.41 -5.86
N LYS A 62 -12.22 -13.11 -4.78
CA LYS A 62 -12.07 -11.82 -4.08
C LYS A 62 -10.69 -11.66 -3.46
N ILE A 63 -10.11 -12.77 -2.97
CA ILE A 63 -8.74 -12.79 -2.44
C ILE A 63 -7.75 -12.45 -3.56
N ARG A 64 -7.83 -13.10 -4.72
CA ARG A 64 -6.98 -12.81 -5.89
C ARG A 64 -7.13 -11.34 -6.35
N GLN A 65 -8.36 -10.87 -6.55
CA GLN A 65 -8.63 -9.49 -6.92
C GLN A 65 -8.05 -8.47 -5.93
N SER A 66 -8.13 -8.76 -4.63
CA SER A 66 -7.56 -7.85 -3.62
C SER A 66 -6.03 -7.80 -3.64
N VAL A 67 -5.35 -8.87 -4.07
CA VAL A 67 -3.90 -8.87 -4.30
C VAL A 67 -3.56 -8.02 -5.52
N ASP A 68 -4.29 -8.23 -6.63
CA ASP A 68 -4.06 -7.49 -7.88
C ASP A 68 -4.26 -5.98 -7.70
N ILE A 69 -5.34 -5.57 -7.02
CA ILE A 69 -5.60 -4.15 -6.71
C ILE A 69 -4.44 -3.57 -5.89
N ARG A 70 -3.94 -4.29 -4.89
CA ARG A 70 -2.82 -3.85 -4.05
C ARG A 70 -1.54 -3.70 -4.85
N GLU A 71 -1.28 -4.62 -5.77
CA GLU A 71 -0.09 -4.58 -6.62
C GLU A 71 -0.19 -3.42 -7.64
N MET A 72 -1.36 -3.22 -8.25
CA MET A 72 -1.61 -2.10 -9.15
C MET A 72 -1.44 -0.74 -8.45
N ASP A 73 -1.98 -0.58 -7.24
CA ASP A 73 -1.83 0.64 -6.44
C ASP A 73 -0.36 0.90 -6.09
N GLN A 74 0.37 -0.14 -5.68
CA GLN A 74 1.80 -0.02 -5.38
C GLN A 74 2.61 0.38 -6.63
N ARG A 75 2.39 -0.29 -7.77
CA ARG A 75 3.05 0.06 -9.04
C ARG A 75 2.75 1.49 -9.45
N LYS A 76 1.49 1.92 -9.37
CA LYS A 76 1.08 3.29 -9.70
C LYS A 76 1.77 4.31 -8.80
N SER A 77 1.79 4.08 -7.49
CA SER A 77 2.44 4.99 -6.53
C SER A 77 3.96 5.14 -6.79
N ASN A 78 4.62 4.07 -7.25
CA ASN A 78 6.02 4.08 -7.60
C ASN A 78 6.27 4.87 -8.90
N VAL A 79 5.47 4.62 -9.94
CA VAL A 79 5.58 5.34 -11.23
C VAL A 79 5.32 6.83 -11.05
N ASP A 80 4.25 7.20 -10.35
CA ASP A 80 3.94 8.60 -10.04
C ASP A 80 5.08 9.25 -9.25
N GLY A 81 5.67 8.52 -8.28
CA GLY A 81 6.82 8.99 -7.53
C GLY A 81 8.05 9.25 -8.40
N VAL A 82 8.38 8.34 -9.32
CA VAL A 82 9.50 8.51 -10.26
C VAL A 82 9.27 9.72 -11.17
N ALA A 83 8.10 9.81 -11.80
CA ALA A 83 7.77 10.91 -12.71
C ALA A 83 7.80 12.28 -12.02
N ILE A 84 7.28 12.38 -10.79
CA ILE A 84 7.32 13.62 -9.99
C ILE A 84 8.76 13.98 -9.62
N THR A 85 9.57 12.98 -9.25
CA THR A 85 10.98 13.15 -8.88
C THR A 85 11.82 13.64 -10.07
N GLU A 86 11.64 13.04 -11.24
CA GLU A 86 12.30 13.45 -12.49
C GLU A 86 11.91 14.88 -12.89
N LYS A 87 10.62 15.20 -12.82
CA LYS A 87 10.13 16.54 -13.13
C LYS A 87 10.73 17.60 -12.20
N ALA A 88 10.87 17.29 -10.91
CA ALA A 88 11.48 18.20 -9.95
C ALA A 88 12.96 18.45 -10.22
N ARG A 89 13.72 17.43 -10.67
CA ARG A 89 15.11 17.59 -11.10
C ARG A 89 15.21 18.48 -12.33
N SER A 90 14.43 18.20 -13.37
CA SER A 90 14.42 19.03 -14.58
C SER A 90 14.12 20.50 -14.27
N ILE A 91 13.15 20.77 -13.39
CA ILE A 91 12.86 22.15 -12.96
C ILE A 91 14.06 22.77 -12.24
N TYR A 92 14.72 22.04 -11.36
CA TYR A 92 15.91 22.52 -10.66
C TYR A 92 17.06 22.82 -11.61
N ASP A 93 17.39 21.89 -12.52
CA ASP A 93 18.49 22.07 -13.49
C ASP A 93 18.25 23.29 -14.38
N HIS A 94 17.01 23.49 -14.84
CA HIS A 94 16.63 24.68 -15.62
C HIS A 94 16.70 25.99 -14.84
N LEU A 95 16.53 25.96 -13.51
CA LEU A 95 16.69 27.14 -12.66
C LEU A 95 18.17 27.40 -12.37
N ALA A 96 18.95 26.34 -12.15
CA ALA A 96 20.40 26.42 -11.93
C ALA A 96 21.15 26.98 -13.15
N GLU A 97 20.69 26.68 -14.37
CA GLU A 97 21.29 27.21 -15.61
C GLU A 97 21.01 28.71 -15.83
N LYS A 98 19.96 29.26 -15.22
CA LYS A 98 19.55 30.67 -15.37
C LYS A 98 20.15 31.62 -14.35
N GLU A 99 20.87 31.12 -13.35
CA GLU A 99 21.57 31.93 -12.36
C GLU A 99 23.01 32.21 -12.83
N PRO A 100 23.34 33.44 -13.27
CA PRO A 100 24.70 33.79 -13.65
C PRO A 100 25.58 33.97 -12.40
N SER A 101 26.42 32.97 -12.11
CA SER A 101 27.78 33.11 -11.55
C SER A 101 27.98 34.26 -10.52
N GLY A 102 27.31 34.17 -9.37
CA GLY A 102 27.46 35.15 -8.27
C GLY A 102 27.31 34.59 -6.85
N SER A 103 26.43 33.60 -6.63
CA SER A 103 26.29 32.91 -5.34
C SER A 103 26.85 31.48 -5.43
N SER A 104 27.42 31.01 -4.32
CA SER A 104 28.02 29.68 -4.11
C SER A 104 27.21 28.56 -4.80
N PRO A 105 27.85 27.58 -5.48
CA PRO A 105 27.13 26.52 -6.19
C PRO A 105 26.15 25.84 -5.23
N ALA A 106 24.85 26.02 -5.49
CA ALA A 106 23.82 25.40 -4.69
C ALA A 106 24.04 23.88 -4.66
N PRO A 107 23.95 23.23 -3.50
CA PRO A 107 24.15 21.79 -3.40
C PRO A 107 23.13 21.10 -4.31
N GLY A 108 23.61 20.25 -5.22
CA GLY A 108 22.78 19.61 -6.24
C GLY A 108 21.52 19.01 -5.65
N PHE A 109 20.37 19.41 -6.19
CA PHE A 109 19.07 18.99 -5.67
C PHE A 109 18.83 17.49 -5.91
N ILE A 110 18.88 16.72 -4.83
CA ILE A 110 18.56 15.30 -4.88
C ILE A 110 17.08 15.11 -4.60
N ALA A 111 16.30 15.05 -5.67
CA ALA A 111 14.95 14.51 -5.61
C ALA A 111 15.03 13.02 -5.25
N SER A 112 15.00 12.72 -3.96
CA SER A 112 15.04 11.36 -3.39
C SER A 112 13.65 10.90 -2.97
N HIS A 113 13.53 9.62 -2.64
CA HIS A 113 12.29 9.07 -2.06
C HIS A 113 11.90 9.81 -0.76
N GLY A 114 12.87 10.17 0.07
CA GLY A 114 12.65 10.93 1.32
C GLY A 114 12.16 12.36 1.07
N TRP A 115 12.72 13.05 0.07
CA TRP A 115 12.25 14.36 -0.35
C TRP A 115 10.79 14.29 -0.84
N PHE A 116 10.48 13.33 -1.71
CA PHE A 116 9.13 13.16 -2.25
C PHE A 116 8.11 12.79 -1.15
N HIS A 117 8.49 11.96 -0.18
CA HIS A 117 7.65 11.63 0.97
C HIS A 117 7.30 12.89 1.79
N ARG A 118 8.31 13.70 2.14
CA ARG A 118 8.10 14.97 2.86
C ARG A 118 7.30 15.98 2.04
N PHE A 119 7.52 16.03 0.73
CA PHE A 119 6.72 16.83 -0.21
C PHE A 119 5.24 16.43 -0.15
N LYS A 120 4.92 15.13 -0.26
CA LYS A 120 3.53 14.64 -0.12
C LYS A 120 2.91 14.96 1.25
N GLN A 121 3.71 14.87 2.32
CA GLN A 121 3.25 15.13 3.68
C GLN A 121 2.98 16.62 3.93
N ARG A 122 3.88 17.50 3.50
CA ARG A 122 3.75 18.97 3.64
C ARG A 122 2.60 19.53 2.81
N PHE A 123 2.33 18.95 1.64
CA PHE A 123 1.28 19.40 0.72
C PHE A 123 0.00 18.57 0.77
N SER A 124 -0.15 17.68 1.77
CA SER A 124 -1.35 16.83 1.95
C SER A 124 -1.78 16.07 0.68
N LEU A 125 -0.82 15.68 -0.17
CA LEU A 125 -1.07 15.03 -1.46
C LEU A 125 -1.57 13.58 -1.32
N HIS A 126 -1.62 13.06 -0.10
CA HIS A 126 -2.15 11.73 0.21
C HIS A 126 -3.68 11.63 0.09
N ASN A 127 -4.40 12.76 0.01
CA ASN A 127 -5.87 12.80 -0.01
C ASN A 127 -6.49 12.96 -1.41
N ILE A 128 -5.67 13.18 -2.45
CA ILE A 128 -6.16 13.55 -3.79
C ILE A 128 -6.68 12.34 -4.58
N ALA A 129 -6.40 11.11 -4.14
CA ALA A 129 -6.79 9.88 -4.82
C ALA A 129 -8.31 9.57 -4.81
N ARG A 130 -9.16 10.41 -4.20
CA ARG A 130 -10.63 10.16 -4.14
C ARG A 130 -11.49 11.13 -4.93
N THR A 131 -10.97 12.22 -5.47
CA THR A 131 -11.77 13.21 -6.20
C THR A 131 -11.38 13.24 -7.66
N GLY A 132 -12.11 12.46 -8.45
CA GLY A 132 -12.07 12.59 -9.90
C GLY A 132 -12.40 14.03 -10.32
N LYS A 133 -11.48 14.59 -11.11
CA LYS A 133 -11.58 15.81 -11.94
C LYS A 133 -11.19 17.16 -11.31
N LYS A 134 -10.41 17.87 -12.15
CA LYS A 134 -10.10 19.31 -12.22
C LYS A 134 -9.18 19.85 -11.13
N ASN A 135 -7.93 20.14 -11.51
CA ASN A 135 -7.33 21.50 -11.42
C ASN A 135 -5.82 21.48 -11.72
N SER A 136 -5.45 21.09 -12.94
CA SER A 136 -4.06 21.07 -13.43
C SER A 136 -3.40 22.47 -13.47
N ILE A 137 -4.18 23.54 -13.55
CA ILE A 137 -3.67 24.92 -13.65
C ILE A 137 -3.30 25.48 -12.26
N TYR A 138 -4.05 25.14 -11.21
CA TYR A 138 -3.75 25.55 -9.83
C TYR A 138 -2.60 24.72 -9.22
N PHE A 139 -2.40 23.51 -9.71
CA PHE A 139 -1.31 22.63 -9.29
C PHE A 139 0.06 23.17 -9.73
N HIS A 140 0.17 23.67 -10.96
CA HIS A 140 1.42 24.20 -11.49
C HIS A 140 1.79 25.53 -10.82
N THR A 141 0.85 26.47 -10.69
CA THR A 141 1.14 27.77 -10.05
C THR A 141 1.45 27.61 -8.56
N SER A 142 0.78 26.72 -7.83
CA SER A 142 1.07 26.47 -6.41
C SER A 142 2.41 25.77 -6.21
N ILE A 143 2.76 24.78 -7.05
CA ILE A 143 4.08 24.12 -6.98
C ILE A 143 5.20 25.11 -7.29
N TYR A 144 5.04 25.96 -8.31
CA TYR A 144 6.03 27.00 -8.64
C TYR A 144 6.18 28.01 -7.49
N LEU A 145 5.09 28.52 -6.91
CA LEU A 145 5.16 29.48 -5.80
C LEU A 145 5.82 28.89 -4.55
N ILE A 146 5.63 27.59 -4.31
CA ILE A 146 6.18 26.91 -3.14
C ILE A 146 7.64 26.52 -3.36
N LEU A 147 8.03 26.11 -4.58
CA LEU A 147 9.43 25.91 -4.92
C LEU A 147 10.22 27.22 -4.83
N THR A 148 9.68 28.33 -5.34
CA THR A 148 10.31 29.65 -5.24
C THR A 148 10.48 30.11 -3.79
N ARG A 149 9.48 29.88 -2.91
CA ARG A 149 9.62 30.20 -1.47
C ARG A 149 10.56 29.27 -0.71
N ALA A 150 10.62 27.99 -1.07
CA ALA A 150 11.54 27.05 -0.44
C ALA A 150 13.02 27.33 -0.81
N ILE A 151 13.26 27.88 -2.00
CA ILE A 151 14.60 28.28 -2.46
C ILE A 151 15.02 29.60 -1.79
N PHE A 152 14.12 30.58 -1.68
CA PHE A 152 14.43 31.89 -1.06
C PHE A 152 14.69 31.83 0.46
N GLN A 153 14.21 30.80 1.14
CA GLN A 153 14.38 30.65 2.60
C GLN A 153 15.69 29.96 3.00
N TYR A 154 16.56 29.66 2.03
CA TYR A 154 17.89 29.07 2.23
C TYR A 154 19.03 30.09 2.05
N GLU A 155 18.73 31.38 1.85
CA GLU A 155 19.72 32.48 1.68
C GLU A 155 19.81 33.44 2.88
N GLU A 156 19.18 33.14 4.03
CA GLU A 156 19.20 34.01 5.22
C GLU A 156 19.82 33.35 6.47
N HIS A 157 20.76 32.40 6.29
CA HIS A 157 21.54 31.88 7.42
C HIS A 157 22.95 31.41 7.04
#